data_AF-A0A0G0VZI8-F1
#
_entry.id   AF-A0A0G0VZI8-F1
#
_cell.length_a   1.000
_cell.length_b   1.000
_cell.length_c   1.000
_cell.angle_alpha   90.00
_cell.angle_beta   90.00
_cell.angle_gamma   90.00
#
_symmetry.space_group_name_H-M   'P 1'
#
loop_
_entity.id
_entity.type
_entity.pdbx_description
1 polymer ?
#
loop_
_entity_poly.entity_id
_entity_poly.type
_entity_poly.pdbx_seq_one_letter_code
_entity_poly.pdbx_strand_id
1 'polypeptide(L)'
;MVKRAAVYDPYLDTFGGGERYCLTVAEILLMAGWKVDLFWSGDPSLIKTAETRFSLVLNGLNLVPDIFGLVPQNLDLIEDQLPQDRLISHRSPQKSFFQKILSINYKYQI
;
A
#
# COMPACT_ATOMS: atom_id res chain seq x y z
N MET A 1 11.26 13.30 -30.14
CA MET A 1 11.41 13.85 -28.77
C MET A 1 11.15 12.71 -27.80
N VAL A 2 12.05 12.46 -26.83
CA VAL A 2 11.86 11.39 -25.84
C VAL A 2 10.94 11.90 -24.74
N LYS A 3 9.86 11.17 -24.44
CA LYS A 3 8.91 11.53 -23.39
C LYS A 3 9.40 11.01 -22.03
N ARG A 4 9.05 11.73 -20.96
CA ARG A 4 9.47 11.42 -19.59
C ARG A 4 8.28 11.40 -18.66
N ALA A 5 8.28 10.47 -17.71
CA ALA A 5 7.28 10.38 -16.66
C ALA A 5 7.95 10.24 -15.30
N ALA A 6 7.32 10.81 -14.29
CA ALA A 6 7.68 10.69 -12.90
C ALA A 6 6.57 9.93 -12.18
N VAL A 7 6.94 8.87 -11.45
CA VAL A 7 6.03 8.09 -10.62
C VAL A 7 6.46 8.29 -9.17
N TYR A 8 5.51 8.56 -8.29
CA TYR A 8 5.79 8.76 -6.87
C TYR A 8 4.83 7.89 -6.05
N ASP A 9 5.39 7.13 -5.12
CA ASP A 9 4.66 6.31 -4.18
C ASP A 9 5.36 6.35 -2.81
N PRO A 10 4.77 7.01 -1.78
CA PRO A 10 5.36 7.07 -0.44
C PRO A 10 5.33 5.74 0.31
N TYR A 11 4.59 4.74 -0.20
CA TYR A 11 4.28 3.49 0.51
C TYR A 11 4.62 2.25 -0.32
N LEU A 12 5.60 2.38 -1.21
CA LEU A 12 5.99 1.34 -2.18
C LEU A 12 6.37 -0.01 -1.50
N ASP A 13 6.81 0.04 -0.25
CA ASP A 13 7.21 -1.10 0.58
C ASP A 13 6.04 -1.90 1.16
N THR A 14 4.83 -1.34 1.18
CA THR A 14 3.62 -2.04 1.68
C THR A 14 3.19 -3.19 0.75
N PHE A 15 3.55 -3.12 -0.54
CA PHE A 15 3.20 -4.09 -1.57
C PHE A 15 1.72 -4.52 -1.58
N GLY A 16 0.83 -3.55 -1.39
CA GLY A 16 -0.61 -3.68 -1.51
C GLY A 16 -1.11 -3.59 -2.95
N GLY A 17 -2.41 -3.30 -3.07
CA GLY A 17 -3.07 -3.19 -4.38
C GLY A 17 -2.74 -1.88 -5.10
N GLY A 18 -2.60 -0.77 -4.37
CA GLY A 18 -2.33 0.55 -4.96
C GLY A 18 -0.97 0.59 -5.65
N GLU A 19 0.03 0.04 -4.97
CA GLU A 19 1.44 -0.03 -5.39
C GLU A 19 1.56 -0.90 -6.64
N ARG A 20 0.83 -2.01 -6.70
CA ARG A 20 0.72 -2.83 -7.91
C ARG A 20 0.25 -2.01 -9.10
N TYR A 21 -0.87 -1.29 -8.96
CA TYR A 21 -1.39 -0.47 -10.07
C TYR A 21 -0.44 0.66 -10.45
N CYS A 22 0.18 1.30 -9.46
CA CYS A 22 1.19 2.34 -9.66
C CYS A 22 2.36 1.84 -10.53
N LEU A 23 2.93 0.68 -10.17
CA LEU A 23 4.01 0.06 -10.92
C LEU A 23 3.57 -0.50 -12.29
N THR A 24 2.32 -0.96 -12.44
CA THR A 24 1.77 -1.33 -13.75
C THR A 24 1.70 -0.14 -14.70
N VAL A 25 1.35 1.05 -14.22
CA VAL A 25 1.41 2.27 -15.05
C VAL A 25 2.85 2.57 -15.48
N ALA A 26 3.81 2.41 -14.58
CA ALA A 26 5.23 2.58 -14.91
C ALA A 26 5.69 1.59 -16.00
N GLU A 27 5.33 0.31 -15.89
CA GLU A 27 5.60 -0.72 -16.89
C GLU A 27 5.04 -0.32 -18.27
N ILE A 28 3.77 0.07 -18.35
CA ILE A 28 3.13 0.46 -19.62
C ILE A 28 3.86 1.65 -20.26
N LEU A 29 4.30 2.62 -19.47
CA LEU A 29 5.06 3.78 -19.96
C LEU A 29 6.44 3.37 -20.48
N LEU A 30 7.14 2.48 -19.78
CA LEU A 30 8.42 1.93 -20.23
C LEU A 30 8.25 1.17 -21.55
N MET A 31 7.23 0.32 -21.67
CA MET A 31 6.89 -0.39 -22.91
C MET A 31 6.56 0.56 -24.07
N ALA A 32 5.97 1.72 -23.78
CA ALA A 32 5.70 2.77 -24.75
C ALA A 32 6.94 3.62 -25.11
N GLY A 33 8.13 3.26 -24.61
CA GLY A 33 9.40 3.93 -24.91
C GLY A 33 9.63 5.23 -24.14
N TRP A 34 8.94 5.42 -23.01
CA TRP A 34 9.19 6.56 -22.13
C TRP A 34 10.38 6.31 -21.22
N LYS A 35 11.03 7.38 -20.78
CA LYS A 35 11.91 7.32 -19.62
C LYS A 35 11.09 7.55 -18.36
N VAL A 36 11.11 6.60 -17.44
CA VAL A 36 10.31 6.66 -16.21
C VAL A 36 11.25 6.73 -15.01
N ASP A 37 11.08 7.77 -14.21
CA ASP A 37 11.76 7.98 -12.94
C ASP A 37 10.77 7.66 -11.80
N LEU A 38 11.10 6.71 -10.93
CA LEU A 38 10.34 6.36 -9.73
C LEU A 38 11.01 7.00 -8.51
N PHE A 39 10.27 7.90 -7.86
CA PHE A 39 10.68 8.63 -6.67
C PHE A 39 10.48 7.77 -5.43
N TRP A 40 11.59 7.23 -4.92
CA TRP A 40 11.62 6.34 -3.77
C TRP A 40 12.99 6.41 -3.09
N SER A 41 12.99 6.71 -1.78
CA SER A 41 14.21 6.77 -0.94
C SER A 41 14.44 5.52 -0.09
N GLY A 42 13.54 4.54 -0.13
CA GLY A 42 13.69 3.30 0.62
C GLY A 42 14.67 2.32 -0.02
N ASP A 43 14.56 1.05 0.35
CA ASP A 43 15.45 0.01 -0.18
C ASP A 43 15.24 -0.21 -1.70
N PRO A 44 16.27 -0.04 -2.55
CA PRO A 44 16.19 -0.32 -3.98
C PRO A 44 15.88 -1.79 -4.31
N SER A 45 16.19 -2.73 -3.41
CA SER A 45 15.93 -4.16 -3.62
C SER A 45 14.43 -4.48 -3.76
N LEU A 46 13.56 -3.60 -3.25
CA LEU A 46 12.12 -3.74 -3.31
C LEU A 46 11.57 -3.78 -4.74
N ILE A 47 12.26 -3.16 -5.71
CA ILE A 47 11.80 -3.21 -7.11
C ILE A 47 11.85 -4.64 -7.64
N LYS A 48 12.90 -5.39 -7.34
CA LYS A 48 13.01 -6.80 -7.75
C LYS A 48 11.94 -7.67 -7.06
N THR A 49 11.64 -7.35 -5.80
CA THR A 49 10.55 -7.98 -5.07
C THR A 49 9.21 -7.67 -5.73
N ALA A 50 8.96 -6.42 -6.12
CA ALA A 50 7.74 -5.99 -6.79
C ALA A 50 7.57 -6.65 -8.17
N GLU A 51 8.64 -6.72 -8.97
CA GLU A 51 8.65 -7.44 -10.26
C GLU A 51 8.22 -8.89 -10.07
N THR A 52 8.79 -9.59 -9.09
CA THR A 52 8.48 -11.00 -8.82
C THR A 52 7.05 -11.16 -8.29
N ARG A 53 6.66 -10.33 -7.32
CA ARG A 53 5.37 -10.41 -6.63
C ARG A 53 4.21 -10.07 -7.54
N PHE A 54 4.35 -9.05 -8.38
CA PHE A 54 3.29 -8.56 -9.25
C PHE A 54 3.41 -9.06 -10.70
N SER A 55 4.47 -9.82 -11.01
CA SER A 55 4.76 -10.32 -12.36
C SER A 55 4.84 -9.18 -13.38
N LEU A 56 5.54 -8.10 -13.02
CA LEU A 56 5.75 -6.91 -13.84
C LEU A 56 7.17 -6.92 -14.44
N VAL A 57 7.33 -6.27 -15.59
CA VAL A 57 8.61 -6.05 -16.27
C VAL A 57 9.00 -4.58 -16.10
N LEU A 58 9.86 -4.27 -15.13
CA LEU A 58 10.27 -2.90 -14.81
C LEU A 58 11.66 -2.56 -15.35
N ASN A 59 12.09 -3.26 -16.39
CA ASN A 59 13.36 -3.02 -17.07
C ASN A 59 13.46 -1.57 -17.57
N GLY A 60 14.46 -0.84 -17.07
CA GLY A 60 14.70 0.56 -17.44
C GLY A 60 13.97 1.57 -16.56
N LEU A 61 13.25 1.14 -15.52
CA LEU A 61 12.77 2.02 -14.46
C LEU A 61 13.96 2.61 -13.70
N ASN A 62 14.04 3.93 -13.61
CA ASN A 62 15.10 4.60 -12.88
C ASN A 62 14.63 4.94 -11.47
N LEU A 63 15.39 4.56 -10.45
CA LEU A 63 15.12 4.98 -9.08
C LEU A 63 15.78 6.33 -8.82
N VAL A 64 14.98 7.27 -8.31
CA VAL A 64 15.44 8.60 -7.91
C VAL A 64 15.02 8.86 -6.46
N PRO A 65 15.80 9.65 -5.70
CA PRO A 65 15.43 9.99 -4.32
C PRO A 65 14.06 10.63 -4.24
N ASP A 66 13.32 10.32 -3.17
CA ASP A 66 12.01 10.87 -2.88
C ASP A 66 11.98 12.41 -2.94
N ILE A 67 10.88 12.96 -3.48
CA ILE A 67 10.67 14.41 -3.67
C ILE A 67 10.49 15.13 -2.33
N PHE A 68 9.89 14.44 -1.34
CA PHE A 68 9.53 15.02 -0.04
C PHE A 68 10.53 14.68 1.07
N GLY A 69 11.59 13.93 0.75
CA GLY A 69 12.58 13.46 1.73
C GLY A 69 12.00 12.49 2.76
N LEU A 70 10.88 11.83 2.45
CA LEU A 70 10.28 10.82 3.30
C LEU A 70 11.14 9.56 3.27
N VAL A 71 11.43 9.05 4.45
CA VAL A 71 11.96 7.70 4.64
C VAL A 71 10.75 6.83 4.99
N PRO A 72 10.58 5.65 4.38
CA PRO A 72 9.47 4.77 4.71
C PRO A 72 9.49 4.50 6.22
N GLN A 73 8.42 4.89 6.89
CA GLN A 73 8.22 4.56 8.30
C GLN A 73 7.53 3.20 8.31
N ASN A 74 7.87 2.31 9.26
CA ASN A 74 7.07 1.13 9.51
C ASN A 74 5.66 1.58 9.91
N LEU A 75 4.76 1.74 8.93
CA LEU A 75 3.39 2.22 9.11
C LEU A 75 2.58 1.25 9.95
N ASP A 76 2.91 -0.03 9.89
CA ASP A 76 2.37 -1.08 10.76
C ASP A 76 2.49 -0.69 12.25
N LEU A 77 3.60 -0.04 12.64
CA LEU A 77 3.81 0.41 14.02
C LEU A 77 2.99 1.65 14.37
N ILE A 78 2.57 2.44 13.37
CA ILE A 78 1.76 3.64 13.57
C ILE A 78 0.30 3.25 13.72
N GLU A 79 -0.21 2.33 12.90
CA GLU A 79 -1.60 1.84 13.01
C GLU A 79 -1.86 1.18 14.36
N ASP A 80 -0.93 0.39 14.88
CA ASP A 80 -1.01 -0.20 16.22
C ASP A 80 -1.03 0.85 17.36
N GLN A 81 -0.53 2.06 17.08
CA GLN A 81 -0.51 3.19 18.03
C GLN A 81 -1.68 4.15 17.83
N LEU A 82 -2.50 3.98 16.80
CA LEU A 82 -3.68 4.82 16.59
C LEU A 82 -4.79 4.39 17.57
N PRO A 83 -5.42 5.36 18.26
CA PRO A 83 -6.59 5.07 19.10
C PRO A 83 -7.66 4.32 18.29
N GLN A 84 -8.11 3.15 18.80
CA GLN A 84 -9.02 2.22 18.11
C GLN A 84 -10.32 2.87 17.60
N ASP A 85 -10.73 3.97 18.23
CA ASP A 85 -11.88 4.80 17.90
C ASP A 85 -11.76 5.53 16.55
N ARG A 86 -10.57 5.64 15.98
CA ARG A 86 -10.35 6.21 14.62
C ARG A 86 -10.29 5.16 13.51
N LEU A 87 -10.20 3.87 13.82
CA LEU A 87 -10.00 2.78 12.85
C LEU A 87 -11.30 2.18 12.27
N ILE A 88 -12.47 2.80 12.51
CA ILE A 88 -13.76 2.24 12.09
C ILE A 88 -14.23 2.89 10.78
N SER A 89 -13.70 2.42 9.63
CA SER A 89 -14.31 2.74 8.32
C SER A 89 -15.54 1.87 8.03
N HIS A 90 -15.56 0.65 8.57
CA HIS A 90 -16.73 -0.23 8.56
C HIS A 90 -17.46 -0.14 9.89
N ARG A 91 -18.71 0.35 9.90
CA ARG A 91 -19.60 0.16 11.05
C ARG A 91 -19.63 -1.33 11.36
N SER A 92 -19.12 -1.74 12.53
CA SER A 92 -19.30 -3.11 13.02
C SER A 92 -20.80 -3.43 12.92
N PRO A 93 -21.21 -4.57 12.33
CA PRO A 93 -22.63 -4.86 12.15
C PRO A 93 -23.32 -4.74 13.50
N GLN A 94 -24.28 -3.83 13.57
CA GLN A 94 -24.96 -3.50 14.81
C GLN A 94 -25.68 -4.78 15.26
N LYS A 95 -25.17 -5.44 16.30
CA LYS A 95 -25.75 -6.69 16.82
C LYS A 95 -27.23 -6.45 17.08
N SER A 96 -28.08 -7.18 16.37
CA SER A 96 -29.53 -7.12 16.54
C SER A 96 -29.86 -7.31 18.02
N PHE A 97 -30.90 -6.64 18.52
CA PHE A 97 -31.32 -6.69 19.93
C PHE A 97 -31.39 -8.14 20.46
N PHE A 98 -31.81 -9.07 19.61
CA PHE A 98 -31.83 -10.51 19.91
C PHE A 98 -30.45 -11.14 20.13
N GLN A 99 -29.43 -10.74 19.37
CA GLN A 99 -28.05 -11.21 19.55
C GLN A 99 -27.44 -10.70 20.85
N LYS A 100 -27.81 -9.49 21.30
CA LYS A 100 -27.43 -8.97 22.62
C LYS A 100 -28.07 -9.79 23.75
N ILE A 101 -29.38 -10.08 23.67
CA ILE A 101 -30.07 -10.90 24.68
C ILE A 101 -29.51 -12.33 24.72
N LEU A 102 -29.28 -12.96 23.57
CA LEU A 102 -28.70 -14.31 23.51
C LEU A 102 -27.30 -14.36 24.14
N SER A 103 -26.48 -13.34 23.94
CA SER A 103 -25.15 -13.26 24.55
C SER A 103 -25.18 -13.05 26.08
N ILE A 104 -26.24 -12.44 26.61
CA ILE A 104 -26.45 -12.28 28.05
C ILE A 104 -26.83 -13.63 28.66
N ASN A 105 -27.74 -14.39 28.04
CA ASN A 105 -28.10 -15.73 28.53
C ASN A 105 -26.90 -16.68 28.55
N TYR A 106 -26.03 -16.64 27.54
CA TYR A 106 -24.83 -17.49 27.52
C TYR A 106 -23.79 -17.13 28.60
N LYS A 107 -23.78 -15.87 29.06
CA LYS A 107 -22.87 -15.38 30.10
C LYS A 107 -23.33 -15.73 31.51
N TYR A 108 -24.60 -16.05 31.71
CA TYR A 108 -25.20 -16.38 33.00
C TYR A 108 -25.82 -17.79 33.06
N GLN A 109 -25.47 -18.68 32.12
CA GLN A 109 -25.73 -20.11 32.31
C GLN A 109 -24.85 -20.64 33.44
N ILE A 110 -25.48 -20.93 34.58
CA ILE A 110 -25.11 -22.00 35.50
C ILE A 110 -25.71 -23.29 34.94
#